data_AF-W0SJF2-F1
#
_entry.id   AF-W0SJF2-F1
#
_cell.length_a   1.000
_cell.length_b   1.000
_cell.length_c   1.000
_cell.angle_alpha   90.00
_cell.angle_beta   90.00
_cell.angle_gamma   90.00
#
_symmetry.space_group_name_H-M   'P 1'
#
loop_
_entity.id
_entity.type
_entity.pdbx_description
1 polymer ?
#
loop_
_entity_poly.entity_id
_entity_poly.type
_entity_poly.pdbx_seq_one_letter_code
_entity_poly.pdbx_strand_id
1 'polypeptide(L)' 'MARYKQIDTSPRFIAVDLDRQLHPGTFEHALNYLVDHRLDVSRFDARYKNDVTGASA' A
#
# COMPACT_ATOMS: atom_id res chain seq x y z
N MET A 1 8.26 -41.22 -8.20
CA MET A 1 8.69 -39.80 -8.22
C MET A 1 7.73 -38.98 -7.38
N ALA A 2 8.21 -37.95 -6.68
CA ALA A 2 7.38 -37.08 -5.86
C ALA A 2 6.34 -36.32 -6.73
N ARG A 3 5.07 -36.30 -6.29
CA ARG A 3 3.99 -35.56 -6.95
C ARG A 3 3.85 -34.19 -6.29
N TYR A 4 4.40 -33.16 -6.91
CA TYR A 4 4.23 -31.79 -6.45
C TYR A 4 2.86 -31.23 -6.86
N LYS A 5 2.34 -30.32 -6.04
CA LYS A 5 1.09 -29.61 -6.33
C LYS A 5 1.34 -28.67 -7.50
N GLN A 6 0.46 -28.70 -8.51
CA GLN A 6 0.52 -27.71 -9.59
C GLN A 6 0.23 -26.31 -9.02
N ILE A 7 1.06 -25.35 -9.39
CA ILE A 7 0.95 -23.95 -8.99
C ILE A 7 0.43 -23.17 -10.20
N ASP A 8 -0.65 -22.43 -10.01
CA ASP A 8 -1.20 -21.56 -11.03
C ASP A 8 -0.38 -20.25 -11.07
N THR A 9 0.27 -20.04 -12.22
CA THR A 9 1.17 -18.92 -12.52
C THR A 9 0.48 -17.79 -13.29
N SER A 10 -0.83 -17.91 -13.57
CA SER A 10 -1.59 -16.86 -14.25
C SER A 10 -1.59 -15.56 -13.41
N PRO A 11 -1.51 -14.39 -14.04
CA PRO A 11 -1.57 -13.13 -13.30
C PRO A 11 -2.90 -13.02 -12.55
N ARG A 12 -2.82 -12.74 -11.25
CA ARG A 12 -3.97 -12.44 -10.40
C ARG A 12 -3.89 -11.00 -9.95
N PHE A 13 -4.96 -10.25 -10.18
CA PHE A 13 -5.18 -8.98 -9.51
C PHE A 13 -5.90 -9.27 -8.19
N ILE A 14 -5.26 -8.89 -7.09
CA ILE A 14 -5.85 -8.97 -5.75
C ILE A 14 -6.18 -7.53 -5.36
N ALA A 15 -7.46 -7.26 -5.10
CA ALA A 15 -7.85 -5.99 -4.53
C ALA A 15 -7.25 -5.88 -3.12
N VAL A 16 -6.44 -4.85 -2.92
CA VAL A 16 -5.84 -4.53 -1.64
C VAL A 16 -6.63 -3.40 -1.01
N ASP A 17 -7.19 -3.65 0.16
CA ASP A 17 -7.79 -2.64 1.01
C ASP A 17 -6.76 -2.29 2.09
N LEU A 18 -6.02 -1.21 1.86
CA LEU A 18 -4.92 -0.81 2.74
C LEU A 18 -5.43 -0.51 4.16
N ASP A 19 -6.58 0.13 4.28
CA ASP A 19 -7.15 0.55 5.56
C ASP A 19 -7.47 -0.67 6.45
N ARG A 20 -7.97 -1.75 5.82
CA ARG A 20 -8.20 -3.03 6.50
C ARG A 20 -6.93 -3.82 6.80
N GLN A 21 -5.78 -3.43 6.25
CA GLN A 21 -4.49 -4.09 6.49
C GLN A 21 -3.66 -3.41 7.57
N LEU A 22 -3.86 -2.11 7.80
CA LEU A 22 -3.12 -1.31 8.79
C LEU A 22 -3.63 -1.56 10.22
N HIS A 23 -3.27 -2.71 10.78
CA HIS A 23 -3.68 -3.11 12.13
C HIS A 23 -2.82 -2.41 13.21
N PRO A 24 -3.43 -1.85 14.27
CA PRO A 24 -2.68 -1.27 15.38
C PRO A 24 -1.70 -2.28 16.01
N GLY A 25 -0.51 -1.79 16.36
CA GLY A 25 0.56 -2.61 16.93
C GLY A 25 1.44 -3.33 15.90
N THR A 26 1.12 -3.25 14.60
CA THR A 26 2.03 -3.70 13.55
C THR A 26 3.00 -2.59 13.14
N PHE A 27 4.08 -3.01 12.47
CA PHE A 27 5.08 -2.07 11.95
C PHE A 27 4.48 -1.17 10.85
N GLU A 28 3.67 -1.74 9.96
CA GLU A 28 3.06 -1.03 8.84
C GLU A 28 2.13 0.08 9.32
N HIS A 29 1.33 -0.20 10.36
CA HIS A 29 0.47 0.81 10.97
C HIS A 29 1.29 1.95 11.59
N ALA A 30 2.36 1.62 12.33
CA ALA A 30 3.24 2.63 12.90
C ALA A 30 3.92 3.48 11.82
N LEU A 31 4.41 2.85 10.75
CA LEU A 31 5.03 3.54 9.62
C LEU A 31 4.03 4.48 8.93
N ASN A 32 2.82 4.01 8.62
CA ASN A 32 1.77 4.83 8.03
C ASN A 32 1.47 6.06 8.88
N TYR A 33 1.29 5.87 10.19
CA TYR A 33 1.04 6.97 11.12
C TYR A 33 2.16 8.01 11.14
N LEU A 34 3.43 7.57 11.15
CA LEU A 34 4.58 8.48 11.16
C LEU A 34 4.64 9.31 9.87
N VAL A 35 4.44 8.69 8.71
CA VAL A 35 4.45 9.39 7.43
C VAL A 35 3.33 10.43 7.36
N ASP A 36 2.11 10.05 7.75
CA ASP A 36 0.94 10.93 7.66
C ASP A 36 0.95 12.08 8.67
N HIS A 37 1.50 11.86 9.87
CA HIS A 37 1.29 12.79 11.00
C HIS A 37 2.57 13.38 11.59
N ARG A 38 3.74 12.81 11.29
CA ARG A 38 5.01 13.18 11.96
C ARG A 38 6.10 13.66 11.02
N LEU A 39 6.02 13.34 9.74
CA LEU A 39 6.99 13.80 8.73
C LEU A 39 6.46 15.05 8.01
N ASP A 40 7.32 16.04 7.81
CA ASP A 40 7.02 17.16 6.92
C ASP A 40 7.24 16.73 5.46
N VAL A 41 6.14 16.43 4.80
CA VAL A 41 6.11 16.02 3.39
C VAL A 41 5.68 17.15 2.45
N SER A 42 5.50 18.38 2.96
CA SER A 42 4.96 19.52 2.20
C SER A 42 5.77 19.88 0.95
N ARG A 43 7.08 19.56 0.93
CA ARG A 43 7.93 19.71 -0.26
C ARG A 43 7.45 18.90 -1.46
N PHE A 44 6.70 17.82 -1.24
CA PHE A 44 6.17 16.96 -2.29
C PHE A 44 4.87 17.49 -2.89
N ASP A 45 4.11 18.30 -2.15
CA ASP A 45 2.81 18.85 -2.60
C ASP A 45 2.94 19.71 -3.87
N ALA A 46 4.07 20.39 -4.03
CA ALA A 46 4.36 21.18 -5.22
C ALA A 46 4.55 20.32 -6.48
N ARG A 47 4.97 19.06 -6.30
CA ARG A 47 5.33 18.13 -7.40
C ARG A 47 4.27 17.08 -7.66
N TYR A 48 3.54 16.66 -6.64
CA TYR A 48 2.53 15.60 -6.73
C TYR A 48 1.18 16.17 -6.30
N LYS A 49 0.26 16.28 -7.27
CA LYS A 49 -1.13 16.66 -7.02
C LYS A 49 -2.00 15.41 -7.04
N ASN A 50 -1.96 14.66 -5.94
CA ASN A 50 -2.89 13.56 -5.69
C ASN A 50 -4.05 14.11 -4.86
N ASP A 51 -4.85 14.99 -5.48
CA ASP A 51 -6.00 15.60 -4.83
C ASP A 51 -7.17 14.60 -4.69
N VAL A 52 -8.39 15.07 -4.46
CA VAL A 52 -9.59 14.22 -4.26
C VAL A 52 -9.77 13.22 -5.41
N THR A 53 -9.26 13.51 -6.61
CA THR A 53 -9.33 12.63 -7.78
C THR A 53 -8.18 11.62 -7.89
N GLY A 54 -7.17 11.73 -7.02
CA GLY A 54 -5.99 10.87 -7.01
C GLY A 54 -4.96 11.25 -8.08
N ALA A 55 -3.92 10.42 -8.22
CA ALA A 55 -2.99 10.53 -9.33
C ALA A 55 -3.72 10.19 -10.65
N SER A 56 -3.50 10.95 -11.72
CA SER A 56 -3.97 10.55 -13.05
C SER A 56 -3.36 9.20 -13.42
N ALA A 57 -4.21 8.22 -13.75
CA ALA A 57 -3.81 6.88 -14.18
C ALA A 57 -3.15 6.88 -15.57
#